data_AF-A0A6N8I1C2-F1
#
_entry.id   AF-A0A6N8I1C2-F1
#
_cell.length_a   1.000
_cell.length_b   1.000
_cell.length_c   1.000
_cell.angle_alpha   90.00
_cell.angle_beta   90.00
_cell.angle_gamma   90.00
#
_symmetry.space_group_name_H-M   'P 1'
#
loop_
_entity.id
_entity.type
_entity.pdbx_description
1 polymer ?
#
loop_
_entity_poly.entity_id
_entity_poly.type
_entity_poly.pdbx_seq_one_letter_code
_entity_poly.pdbx_strand_id
1 'polypeptide(L)' 'MNRFFYTFGSDSGFPFQNGWVEVHAADWNEAHEKFRARFPGRHENTVNCSFFYSEEQWRRMDPEHTWHGYQCYVVIE' A
#
# COMPACT_ATOMS: atom_id res chain seq x y z
N MET A 1 -1.37 -8.85 -14.51
CA MET A 1 -0.85 -7.69 -13.78
C MET A 1 -0.05 -8.18 -12.59
N ASN A 2 0.95 -7.43 -12.17
CA ASN A 2 1.67 -7.66 -10.92
C ASN A 2 0.87 -7.02 -9.77
N ARG A 3 0.99 -7.59 -8.56
CA ARG A 3 0.38 -7.05 -7.34
C ARG A 3 1.43 -6.30 -6.53
N PHE A 4 1.09 -5.08 -6.12
CA PHE A 4 1.91 -4.21 -5.29
C PHE A 4 1.13 -3.80 -4.06
N PHE A 5 1.79 -3.77 -2.90
CA PHE A 5 1.14 -3.57 -1.62
C PHE A 5 1.70 -2.34 -0.95
N TYR A 6 0.84 -1.41 -0.53
CA TYR A 6 1.20 -0.16 0.14
C TYR A 6 0.59 -0.14 1.52
N THR A 7 1.40 0.02 2.58
CA THR A 7 0.92 -0.08 3.97
C THR A 7 0.74 1.29 4.61
N PHE A 8 -0.13 1.35 5.60
CA PHE A 8 -0.27 2.48 6.52
C PHE A 8 0.23 2.09 7.90
N GLY A 9 0.89 3.03 8.58
CA GLY A 9 1.37 2.84 9.95
C GLY A 9 0.23 2.86 10.97
N SER A 10 0.59 2.99 12.24
CA SER A 10 -0.37 2.98 13.37
C SER A 10 -0.56 4.35 14.05
N ASP A 11 0.06 5.41 13.52
CA ASP A 11 -0.01 6.73 14.12
C ASP A 11 -1.42 7.33 14.00
N SER A 12 -2.02 7.62 15.16
CA SER A 12 -3.36 8.19 15.32
C SER A 12 -3.57 9.54 14.62
N GLY A 13 -2.49 10.26 14.28
CA GLY A 13 -2.55 11.53 13.54
C GLY A 13 -2.87 11.39 12.05
N PHE A 14 -2.88 10.17 11.51
CA PHE A 14 -3.16 9.90 10.10
C PHE A 14 -4.55 9.31 9.88
N PRO A 15 -5.19 9.59 8.71
CA PRO A 15 -6.56 9.13 8.44
C PRO A 15 -6.66 7.63 8.14
N PHE A 16 -5.57 7.00 7.69
CA PHE A 16 -5.51 5.56 7.39
C PHE A 16 -4.47 4.92 8.31
N GLN A 17 -4.84 3.83 8.99
CA GLN A 17 -4.03 3.23 10.04
C GLN A 17 -4.21 1.72 10.09
N ASN A 18 -3.14 0.97 10.31
CA ASN A 18 -3.23 -0.49 10.44
C ASN A 18 -3.93 -1.13 9.23
N GLY A 19 -3.40 -0.90 8.04
CA GLY A 19 -3.99 -1.45 6.83
C GLY A 19 -3.10 -1.30 5.63
N TRP A 20 -3.56 -1.82 4.50
CA TRP A 20 -2.84 -1.71 3.24
C TRP A 20 -3.78 -1.51 2.06
N VAL A 21 -3.19 -1.10 0.94
CA VAL A 21 -3.80 -0.99 -0.37
C VAL A 21 -3.07 -1.95 -1.29
N GLU A 22 -3.84 -2.68 -2.06
CA GLU A 22 -3.32 -3.51 -3.14
C GLU A 22 -3.50 -2.78 -4.47
N VAL A 23 -2.47 -2.78 -5.30
CA VAL A 23 -2.49 -2.14 -6.62
C VAL A 23 -2.07 -3.15 -7.66
N HIS A 24 -2.90 -3.33 -8.68
CA HIS A 24 -2.59 -4.09 -9.87
C HIS A 24 -1.95 -3.16 -10.91
N ALA A 25 -0.74 -3.49 -11.35
CA ALA A 25 -0.03 -2.69 -12.34
C ALA A 25 0.96 -3.54 -13.16
N ALA A 26 1.43 -3.01 -14.29
CA ALA A 26 2.49 -3.61 -15.08
C ALA A 26 3.84 -3.50 -14.36
N ASP A 27 4.11 -2.36 -13.74
CA ASP A 27 5.38 -2.08 -13.04
C ASP A 27 5.19 -1.12 -11.85
N TRP A 28 6.31 -0.80 -11.19
CA TRP A 28 6.33 0.10 -10.03
C TRP A 28 5.90 1.53 -10.36
N ASN A 29 6.21 2.03 -11.56
CA ASN A 29 5.85 3.41 -11.93
C ASN A 29 4.33 3.52 -12.04
N GLU A 30 3.70 2.61 -12.77
CA GLU A 30 2.23 2.57 -12.87
C GLU A 30 1.58 2.33 -11.50
N ALA A 31 2.17 1.46 -10.66
CA ALA A 31 1.66 1.22 -9.31
C ALA A 31 1.69 2.50 -8.45
N HIS A 32 2.79 3.26 -8.51
CA HIS A 32 2.93 4.52 -7.79
C HIS A 32 1.95 5.58 -8.28
N GLU A 33 1.77 5.69 -9.60
CA GLU A 33 0.82 6.62 -10.21
C GLU A 33 -0.62 6.32 -9.76
N LYS A 34 -1.05 5.05 -9.85
CA LYS A 34 -2.37 4.61 -9.39
C LYS A 34 -2.59 4.86 -7.90
N PHE A 35 -1.60 4.51 -7.07
CA PHE A 35 -1.70 4.74 -5.63
C PHE A 35 -1.83 6.24 -5.32
N ARG A 36 -0.98 7.08 -5.92
CA ARG A 36 -0.98 8.55 -5.69
C ARG A 36 -2.24 9.24 -6.19
N ALA A 37 -2.88 8.72 -7.24
CA ALA A 37 -4.16 9.24 -7.71
C ALA A 37 -5.27 9.10 -6.65
N ARG A 38 -5.21 8.06 -5.82
CA ARG A 38 -6.19 7.81 -4.74
C ARG A 38 -5.76 8.34 -3.38
N PHE A 39 -4.46 8.30 -3.10
CA PHE A 39 -3.84 8.70 -1.84
C PHE A 39 -2.73 9.74 -2.11
N PRO A 40 -3.09 10.98 -2.47
CA PRO A 40 -2.11 12.00 -2.83
C PRO A 40 -1.23 12.36 -1.63
N GLY A 41 0.08 12.48 -1.89
CA GLY A 41 1.03 13.04 -0.93
C GLY A 41 0.87 14.55 -0.81
N ARG A 42 1.31 15.12 0.32
CA ARG A 42 1.35 16.58 0.54
C ARG A 42 2.45 17.27 -0.27
N HIS A 43 3.47 16.51 -0.66
CA HIS A 43 4.64 17.00 -1.38
C HIS A 43 4.81 16.22 -2.68
N GLU A 44 5.38 16.89 -3.69
CA GLU A 44 5.77 16.24 -4.94
C GLU A 44 6.72 15.08 -4.66
N ASN A 45 6.65 14.04 -5.50
CA ASN A 45 7.50 12.85 -5.43
C ASN A 45 7.41 12.03 -4.12
N THR A 46 6.37 12.25 -3.31
CA THR A 46 6.11 11.45 -2.11
C THR A 46 4.98 10.46 -2.36
N VAL A 47 5.20 9.20 -1.98
CA VAL A 47 4.14 8.20 -1.87
C VAL A 47 3.66 8.19 -0.42
N ASN A 48 2.39 8.51 -0.20
CA ASN A 48 1.84 8.65 1.16
C ASN A 48 1.52 7.28 1.79
N CYS A 49 2.55 6.47 2.02
CA CYS A 49 2.47 5.16 2.66
C CYS A 49 3.62 5.00 3.65
N SER A 50 3.49 4.04 4.58
CA SER A 50 4.58 3.64 5.47
C SER A 50 5.65 2.86 4.71
N PHE A 51 5.24 1.82 3.98
CA PHE A 51 6.11 1.00 3.13
C PHE A 51 5.36 0.51 1.90
N PHE A 52 6.10 0.04 0.91
CA PHE A 52 5.56 -0.66 -0.25
C PHE A 52 6.35 -1.92 -0.56
N TYR A 53 5.66 -2.94 -1.08
CA TYR A 53 6.20 -4.29 -1.28
C TYR A 53 5.76 -4.88 -2.61
N SER A 54 6.65 -5.65 -3.24
CA SER A 54 6.26 -6.55 -4.32
C SER A 54 5.44 -7.72 -3.76
N GLU A 55 4.71 -8.43 -4.62
CA GLU A 55 3.99 -9.65 -4.24
C GLU A 55 4.90 -10.70 -3.58
N GLU A 56 6.14 -10.85 -4.07
CA GLU A 56 7.11 -11.78 -3.48
C GLU A 56 7.48 -11.39 -2.05
N GLN A 57 7.73 -10.10 -1.80
CA GLN A 57 8.02 -9.59 -0.46
C GLN A 57 6.80 -9.74 0.46
N TRP A 58 5.61 -9.44 -0.05
CA TRP A 58 4.35 -9.56 0.68
C TRP A 58 4.11 -11.00 1.13
N ARG A 59 4.20 -11.97 0.21
CA ARG A 59 4.02 -13.40 0.52
C ARG A 59 5.02 -13.93 1.54
N ARG A 60 6.26 -13.40 1.57
CA ARG A 60 7.26 -13.81 2.57
C ARG A 60 6.92 -13.34 3.99
N MET A 61 6.27 -12.19 4.12
CA MET A 61 5.89 -11.63 5.42
C MET A 61 4.56 -12.21 5.94
N ASP A 62 3.72 -12.70 5.02
CA ASP A 62 2.36 -13.18 5.30
C ASP A 62 1.50 -12.22 6.17
N PRO A 63 1.36 -10.93 5.81
CA PRO A 63 0.67 -9.94 6.65
C PRO A 63 -0.78 -10.28 6.94
N GLU A 64 -1.46 -10.93 6.00
CA GLU A 64 -2.88 -11.28 6.11
C GLU A 64 -3.17 -12.23 7.27
N HIS A 65 -2.19 -13.04 7.68
CA HIS A 65 -2.34 -13.97 8.80
C HIS A 65 -1.55 -13.53 10.04
N THR A 66 -0.51 -12.72 9.88
CA THR A 66 0.40 -12.34 10.96
C THR A 66 0.14 -10.96 11.55
N TRP A 67 -0.47 -10.03 10.81
CA TRP A 67 -0.71 -8.66 11.26
C TRP A 67 -2.14 -8.50 11.79
N HIS A 68 -2.33 -8.91 13.04
CA HIS A 68 -3.65 -8.86 13.68
C HIS A 68 -4.20 -7.43 13.76
N GLY A 69 -5.46 -7.24 13.34
CA GLY A 69 -6.12 -5.94 13.32
C GLY A 69 -5.79 -5.09 12.09
N TYR A 70 -4.90 -5.56 11.20
CA TYR A 70 -4.68 -4.93 9.91
C TYR A 70 -5.70 -5.43 8.88
N GLN A 71 -6.04 -4.58 7.90
CA GLN A 71 -6.97 -4.94 6.83
C GLN A 71 -6.57 -4.35 5.48
N CYS A 72 -6.97 -5.01 4.40
CA CYS A 72 -6.94 -4.42 3.06
C CYS A 72 -8.07 -3.40 2.95
N TYR A 73 -7.73 -2.14 2.67
CA TYR A 73 -8.72 -1.08 2.52
C TYR A 73 -9.35 -1.03 1.13
N VAL A 74 -8.54 -1.26 0.10
CA VAL A 74 -8.98 -1.18 -1.29
C VAL A 74 -7.98 -1.89 -2.19
N VAL A 75 -8.51 -2.50 -3.26
CA VAL A 75 -7.77 -2.98 -4.42
C VAL A 75 -7.97 -1.98 -5.56
N ILE A 76 -6.87 -1.52 -6.16
CA ILE A 76 -6.87 -0.60 -7.29
C ILE A 76 -6.41 -1.37 -8.54
N GLU A 77 -7.24 -1.34 -9.58
CA GLU A 77 -7.00 -2.05 -10.86
C GLU A 77 -6.10 -1.29 -11.83
#